data_AF-A0A009RTZ5-F1
#
_entry.id   AF-A0A009RTZ5-F1
#
_cell.length_a   1.000
_cell.length_b   1.000
_cell.length_c   1.000
_cell.angle_alpha   90.00
_cell.angle_beta   90.00
_cell.angle_gamma   90.00
#
_symmetry.space_group_name_H-M   'P 1'
#
loop_
_entity.id
_entity.type
_entity.pdbx_description
1 polymer ?
#
loop_
_entity_poly.entity_id
_entity_poly.type
_entity_poly.pdbx_seq_one_letter_code
_entity_poly.pdbx_strand_id
1 'polypeptide(L)'
;MSNLLNICGIIIASSQYPDATLQQFYRQYYHCEIKTEQTKTEVQSTDDLSMFFPYQDTWWPIFTIDQISSDSFQRLIHKGFKPGIILPDEVFSFSHYFLLKEAVSQGAIPIALYKSEQPQYFAAKATFSTAIGLRPMAAFVSTGWDENLISQTAGSYIIQFNPSQLPLPSREIKQKQHLFYSAKRFNGHISGYEIIINPPADLPTTNIRYPQLGISWKFNKINYISTPEHVKTNFLGYIFIGLSTVVVPLDLILTSTYPDLLGTFGSYISWFSLVIGLILLVLLISSIIRRVKSNGSH
;
A
#
# COMPACT_ATOMS: atom_id res chain seq x y z
N MET A 1 -19.24 23.29 1.03
CA MET A 1 -20.34 23.24 2.04
C MET A 1 -20.18 21.93 2.79
N SER A 2 -20.36 21.92 4.11
CA SER A 2 -20.29 20.69 4.92
C SER A 2 -21.68 20.11 5.09
N ASN A 3 -21.82 18.81 4.88
CA ASN A 3 -23.04 18.04 5.15
C ASN A 3 -23.03 17.59 6.60
N LEU A 4 -24.14 17.76 7.30
CA LEU A 4 -24.35 17.14 8.61
C LEU A 4 -24.95 15.75 8.38
N LEU A 5 -24.31 14.73 8.96
CA LEU A 5 -24.76 13.34 8.88
C LEU A 5 -25.17 12.88 10.26
N ASN A 6 -26.36 12.31 10.37
CA ASN A 6 -26.85 11.62 11.55
C ASN A 6 -26.57 10.11 11.39
N ILE A 7 -25.74 9.59 12.29
CA ILE A 7 -25.31 8.20 12.34
C ILE A 7 -25.73 7.67 13.71
N CYS A 8 -26.93 7.09 13.78
CA CYS A 8 -27.49 6.53 15.02
C CYS A 8 -27.55 7.53 16.19
N GLY A 9 -27.94 8.77 15.90
CA GLY A 9 -28.03 9.85 16.89
C GLY A 9 -26.74 10.64 17.07
N ILE A 10 -25.65 10.23 16.43
CA ILE A 10 -24.37 10.95 16.42
C ILE A 10 -24.35 11.85 15.21
N ILE A 11 -24.11 13.14 15.43
CA ILE A 11 -24.07 14.12 14.35
C ILE A 11 -22.63 14.48 14.06
N ILE A 12 -22.21 14.27 12.82
CA ILE A 12 -20.86 14.58 12.35
C ILE A 12 -20.91 15.52 11.15
N ALA A 13 -19.83 16.25 10.94
CA ALA A 13 -19.61 17.06 9.75
C ALA A 13 -18.78 16.28 8.72
N SER A 14 -19.21 16.25 7.47
CA SER A 14 -18.48 15.66 6.34
C SER A 14 -18.57 16.57 5.12
N SER A 15 -17.50 16.68 4.32
CA SER A 15 -17.52 17.50 3.10
C SER A 15 -18.40 16.91 2.00
N GLN A 16 -18.63 15.59 2.05
CA GLN A 16 -19.39 14.83 1.07
C GLN A 16 -20.34 13.83 1.74
N TYR A 17 -21.47 13.56 1.08
CA TYR A 17 -22.35 12.47 1.49
C TYR A 17 -21.71 11.13 1.09
N PRO A 18 -21.71 10.11 1.97
CA PRO A 18 -21.06 8.83 1.68
C PRO A 18 -21.71 8.11 0.49
N ASP A 19 -20.92 7.42 -0.31
CA ASP A 19 -21.42 6.56 -1.38
C ASP A 19 -22.24 5.38 -0.85
N ALA A 20 -22.91 4.67 -1.76
CA ALA A 20 -23.79 3.55 -1.40
C ALA A 20 -23.03 2.39 -0.74
N THR A 21 -21.78 2.17 -1.11
CA THR A 21 -20.95 1.10 -0.54
C THR A 21 -20.58 1.44 0.91
N LEU A 22 -20.16 2.68 1.16
CA LEU A 22 -19.85 3.12 2.51
C LEU A 22 -21.10 3.09 3.41
N GLN A 23 -22.25 3.53 2.90
CA GLN A 23 -23.53 3.39 3.61
C GLN A 23 -23.85 1.91 3.94
N GLN A 24 -23.61 1.00 3.00
CA GLN A 24 -23.78 -0.43 3.23
C GLN A 24 -22.85 -0.95 4.34
N PHE A 25 -21.60 -0.51 4.38
CA PHE A 25 -20.67 -0.89 5.44
C PHE A 25 -21.14 -0.43 6.82
N TYR A 26 -21.65 0.80 6.95
CA TYR A 26 -22.21 1.27 8.21
C TYR A 26 -23.42 0.43 8.66
N ARG A 27 -24.31 0.09 7.73
CA ARG A 27 -25.45 -0.81 8.02
C ARG A 27 -25.00 -2.21 8.44
N GLN A 28 -23.97 -2.74 7.80
CA GLN A 28 -23.51 -4.11 8.06
C GLN A 28 -22.69 -4.23 9.35
N TYR A 29 -21.78 -3.29 9.60
CA TYR A 29 -20.77 -3.42 10.66
C TYR A 29 -21.10 -2.62 11.92
N TYR A 30 -21.83 -1.51 11.78
CA TYR A 30 -22.30 -0.68 12.90
C TYR A 30 -23.81 -0.81 13.14
N HIS A 31 -24.52 -1.60 12.33
CA HIS A 31 -25.99 -1.74 12.39
C HIS A 31 -26.72 -0.41 12.32
N CYS A 32 -26.16 0.52 11.54
CA CYS A 32 -26.57 1.91 11.52
C CYS A 32 -26.87 2.43 10.11
N GLU A 33 -27.92 3.22 9.98
CA GLU A 33 -28.18 3.99 8.76
C GLU A 33 -27.62 5.40 8.88
N ILE A 34 -27.11 5.92 7.76
CA ILE A 34 -26.65 7.30 7.66
C ILE A 34 -27.78 8.12 7.06
N LYS A 35 -28.14 9.21 7.73
CA LYS A 35 -29.17 10.16 7.27
C LYS A 35 -28.57 11.55 7.16
N THR A 36 -29.10 12.37 6.25
CA THR A 36 -28.79 13.80 6.25
C THR A 36 -29.49 14.47 7.43
N GLU A 37 -28.78 15.40 8.08
CA GLU A 37 -29.29 16.21 9.18
C GLU A 37 -29.27 17.68 8.77
N GLN A 38 -30.28 18.43 9.18
CA GLN A 38 -30.38 19.87 8.90
C GLN A 38 -30.17 20.71 10.17
N THR A 39 -30.29 20.07 11.34
CA THR A 39 -30.22 20.74 12.64
C THR A 39 -28.77 20.88 13.09
N LYS A 40 -28.37 22.10 13.47
CA LYS A 40 -27.06 22.39 14.08
C LYS A 40 -27.08 22.02 15.57
N THR A 41 -26.94 20.75 15.86
CA THR A 41 -26.69 20.21 17.20
C THR A 41 -25.18 20.05 17.42
N GLU A 42 -24.78 19.63 18.62
CA GLU A 42 -23.37 19.42 18.97
C GLU A 42 -22.72 18.40 18.02
N VAL A 43 -21.83 18.90 17.15
CA VAL A 43 -21.16 18.11 16.12
C VAL A 43 -19.97 17.38 16.73
N GLN A 44 -19.98 16.06 16.64
CA GLN A 44 -18.89 15.21 17.09
C GLN A 44 -17.78 15.12 16.04
N SER A 45 -16.56 14.87 16.51
CA SER A 45 -15.42 14.60 15.63
C SER A 45 -15.63 13.28 14.88
N THR A 46 -15.29 13.26 13.59
CA THR A 46 -15.27 12.02 12.78
C THR A 46 -14.20 11.03 13.24
N ASP A 47 -13.13 11.51 13.87
CA ASP A 47 -12.00 10.69 14.37
C ASP A 47 -12.39 9.84 15.60
N ASP A 48 -13.39 10.32 16.35
CA ASP A 48 -13.92 9.68 17.56
C ASP A 48 -15.12 8.77 17.26
N LEU A 49 -15.57 8.72 16.00
CA LEU A 49 -16.81 8.04 15.63
C LEU A 49 -16.81 6.56 16.02
N SER A 50 -15.65 5.88 15.95
CA SER A 50 -15.52 4.48 16.33
C SER A 50 -15.76 4.25 17.83
N MET A 51 -15.56 5.23 18.71
CA MET A 51 -15.83 5.08 20.15
C MET A 51 -17.31 4.86 20.47
N PHE A 52 -18.21 5.34 19.62
CA PHE A 52 -19.65 5.16 19.81
C PHE A 52 -20.16 3.79 19.31
N PHE A 53 -19.31 3.02 18.63
CA PHE A 53 -19.62 1.69 18.12
C PHE A 53 -18.59 0.67 18.64
N PRO A 54 -18.59 0.36 19.95
CA PRO A 54 -17.54 -0.44 20.57
C PRO A 54 -17.48 -1.87 20.01
N TYR A 55 -16.28 -2.42 19.97
CA TYR A 55 -15.95 -3.80 19.61
C TYR A 55 -14.65 -4.18 20.30
N GLN A 56 -14.11 -5.37 20.05
CA GLN A 56 -12.82 -5.74 20.62
C GLN A 56 -11.72 -4.79 20.12
N ASP A 57 -11.17 -4.00 21.05
CA ASP A 57 -10.10 -3.05 20.77
C ASP A 57 -8.82 -3.80 20.42
N THR A 58 -8.52 -3.79 19.13
CA THR A 58 -7.35 -4.45 18.54
C THR A 58 -6.71 -3.49 17.55
N TRP A 59 -5.40 -3.64 17.36
CA TRP A 59 -4.71 -2.75 16.45
C TRP A 59 -3.53 -3.42 15.75
N TRP A 60 -3.08 -2.83 14.64
CA TRP A 60 -1.84 -3.25 13.98
C TRP A 60 -0.95 -2.05 13.64
N PRO A 61 0.34 -2.06 14.02
CA PRO A 61 1.27 -0.97 13.72
C PRO A 61 1.68 -0.96 12.24
N ILE A 62 1.63 0.22 11.61
CA ILE A 62 2.31 0.48 10.33
C ILE A 62 3.19 1.73 10.44
N PHE A 63 4.31 1.73 9.73
CA PHE A 63 5.30 2.79 9.79
C PHE A 63 5.61 3.39 8.42
N THR A 64 5.84 4.69 8.40
CA THR A 64 6.52 5.36 7.28
C THR A 64 8.02 5.12 7.35
N ILE A 65 8.71 5.28 6.23
CA ILE A 65 10.14 4.96 6.13
C ILE A 65 11.02 5.73 7.11
N ASP A 66 10.67 6.99 7.40
CA ASP A 66 11.36 7.86 8.35
C ASP A 66 11.24 7.39 9.81
N GLN A 67 10.29 6.51 10.11
CA GLN A 67 10.03 6.01 11.47
C GLN A 67 10.57 4.60 11.73
N ILE A 68 11.25 3.98 10.76
CA ILE A 68 11.85 2.63 10.93
C ILE A 68 12.94 2.64 12.02
N SER A 69 13.63 3.78 12.22
CA SER A 69 14.65 3.92 13.28
C SER A 69 14.07 4.40 14.61
N SER A 70 12.74 4.55 14.73
CA SER A 70 12.10 5.03 15.97
C SER A 70 12.12 3.97 17.07
N ASP A 71 12.13 4.43 18.33
CA ASP A 71 12.04 3.55 19.50
C ASP A 71 10.79 2.65 19.46
N SER A 72 9.68 3.18 18.92
CA SER A 72 8.43 2.44 18.76
C SER A 72 8.60 1.25 17.81
N PHE A 73 9.16 1.49 16.62
CA PHE A 73 9.42 0.43 15.65
C PHE A 73 10.38 -0.62 16.21
N GLN A 74 11.51 -0.17 16.77
CA GLN A 74 12.52 -1.06 17.32
C GLN A 74 11.94 -1.91 18.46
N ARG A 75 11.20 -1.31 19.40
CA ARG A 75 10.55 -2.04 20.49
C ARG A 75 9.59 -3.13 19.97
N LEU A 76 8.84 -2.87 18.91
CA LEU A 76 7.91 -3.85 18.33
C LEU A 76 8.65 -5.03 17.70
N ILE A 77 9.67 -4.76 16.89
CA ILE A 77 10.51 -5.79 16.27
C ILE A 77 11.21 -6.66 17.33
N HIS A 78 11.83 -6.04 18.34
CA HIS A 78 12.51 -6.78 19.43
C HIS A 78 11.56 -7.70 20.21
N LYS A 79 10.27 -7.32 20.33
CA LYS A 79 9.23 -8.16 20.96
C LYS A 79 8.67 -9.23 20.02
N GLY A 80 9.17 -9.34 18.79
CA GLY A 80 8.72 -10.32 17.80
C GLY A 80 7.45 -9.93 17.05
N PHE A 81 6.99 -8.67 17.15
CA PHE A 81 5.88 -8.19 16.35
C PHE A 81 6.33 -7.86 14.93
N LYS A 82 5.43 -8.04 13.96
CA LYS A 82 5.67 -7.76 12.53
C LYS A 82 4.91 -6.51 12.09
N PRO A 83 5.48 -5.30 12.27
CA PRO A 83 4.84 -4.08 11.83
C PRO A 83 4.79 -4.00 10.30
N GLY A 84 3.79 -3.29 9.78
CA GLY A 84 3.79 -2.91 8.37
C GLY A 84 4.75 -1.76 8.09
N ILE A 85 5.30 -1.69 6.89
CA ILE A 85 6.08 -0.54 6.41
C ILE A 85 5.49 -0.07 5.10
N ILE A 86 5.09 1.20 5.06
CA ILE A 86 4.61 1.87 3.87
C ILE A 86 5.82 2.18 3.00
N LEU A 87 5.89 1.57 1.82
CA LEU A 87 6.93 1.84 0.84
C LEU A 87 6.77 3.28 0.32
N PRO A 88 7.85 4.09 0.25
CA PRO A 88 7.83 5.46 -0.24
C PRO A 88 7.24 5.53 -1.64
N ASP A 89 6.62 6.67 -1.98
CA ASP A 89 5.96 6.84 -3.27
C ASP A 89 6.97 6.76 -4.43
N GLU A 90 8.06 7.51 -4.28
CA GLU A 90 9.14 7.66 -5.24
C GLU A 90 10.09 6.45 -5.30
N VAL A 91 10.95 6.45 -6.32
CA VAL A 91 12.02 5.45 -6.47
C VAL A 91 12.90 5.46 -5.23
N PHE A 92 13.18 4.27 -4.68
CA PHE A 92 14.04 4.13 -3.52
C PHE A 92 15.40 4.77 -3.78
N SER A 93 15.84 5.66 -2.89
CA SER A 93 17.27 5.94 -2.77
C SER A 93 17.99 4.66 -2.33
N PHE A 94 19.27 4.55 -2.65
CA PHE A 94 20.06 3.37 -2.26
C PHE A 94 20.03 3.17 -0.73
N SER A 95 20.12 4.24 0.06
CA SER A 95 20.00 4.18 1.52
C SER A 95 18.63 3.70 1.98
N HIS A 96 17.54 4.22 1.39
CA HIS A 96 16.18 3.77 1.68
C HIS A 96 15.99 2.28 1.38
N TYR A 97 16.57 1.78 0.29
CA TYR A 97 16.50 0.37 -0.05
C TYR A 97 17.12 -0.52 1.04
N PHE A 98 18.36 -0.25 1.49
CA PHE A 98 19.00 -1.08 2.52
C PHE A 98 18.25 -1.05 3.85
N LEU A 99 17.80 0.14 4.28
CA LEU A 99 16.99 0.28 5.49
C LEU A 99 15.71 -0.55 5.42
N LEU A 100 15.00 -0.50 4.28
CA LEU A 100 13.79 -1.29 4.07
C LEU A 100 14.09 -2.79 4.02
N LYS A 101 15.18 -3.21 3.37
CA LYS A 101 15.56 -4.63 3.30
C LYS A 101 15.93 -5.20 4.65
N GLU A 102 16.63 -4.43 5.47
CA GLU A 102 16.96 -4.79 6.84
C GLU A 102 15.69 -4.89 7.69
N ALA A 103 14.81 -3.90 7.62
CA ALA A 103 13.55 -3.94 8.36
C ALA A 103 12.68 -5.14 7.96
N VAL A 104 12.63 -5.48 6.67
CA VAL A 104 11.91 -6.65 6.16
C VAL A 104 12.58 -7.96 6.59
N SER A 105 13.91 -8.04 6.63
CA SER A 105 14.61 -9.23 7.12
C SER A 105 14.39 -9.46 8.62
N GLN A 106 14.17 -8.38 9.38
CA GLN A 106 13.76 -8.42 10.79
C GLN A 106 12.27 -8.77 10.99
N GLY A 107 11.48 -8.89 9.90
CA GLY A 107 10.11 -9.38 9.93
C GLY A 107 9.04 -8.32 9.62
N ALA A 108 9.42 -7.09 9.28
CA ALA A 108 8.46 -6.08 8.87
C ALA A 108 7.80 -6.43 7.52
N ILE A 109 6.56 -5.95 7.34
CA ILE A 109 5.69 -6.35 6.24
C ILE A 109 5.55 -5.19 5.25
N PRO A 110 6.04 -5.31 4.00
CA PRO A 110 5.92 -4.24 3.02
C PRO A 110 4.47 -3.98 2.61
N ILE A 111 4.09 -2.71 2.54
CA ILE A 111 2.80 -2.21 2.07
C ILE A 111 3.06 -1.19 0.97
N ALA A 112 2.49 -1.38 -0.21
CA ALA A 112 2.70 -0.46 -1.33
C ALA A 112 1.61 0.61 -1.36
N LEU A 113 2.01 1.85 -1.65
CA LEU A 113 1.07 2.94 -1.90
C LEU A 113 0.21 2.66 -3.12
N TYR A 114 -1.09 2.93 -2.98
CA TYR A 114 -2.09 2.76 -4.01
C TYR A 114 -2.80 4.09 -4.26
N LYS A 115 -2.82 4.53 -5.52
CA LYS A 115 -3.52 5.71 -5.98
C LYS A 115 -4.62 5.28 -6.94
N SER A 116 -5.88 5.53 -6.60
CA SER A 116 -7.03 5.14 -7.44
C SER A 116 -6.98 5.72 -8.84
N GLU A 117 -6.43 6.93 -8.99
CA GLU A 117 -6.29 7.60 -10.29
C GLU A 117 -5.24 6.94 -11.20
N GLN A 118 -4.31 6.16 -10.63
CA GLN A 118 -3.17 5.56 -11.33
C GLN A 118 -3.00 4.06 -10.98
N PRO A 119 -3.98 3.19 -11.30
CA PRO A 119 -3.92 1.77 -10.93
C PRO A 119 -2.75 1.03 -11.61
N GLN A 120 -2.32 1.47 -12.79
CA GLN A 120 -1.17 0.90 -13.49
C GLN A 120 0.15 1.19 -12.76
N TYR A 121 0.25 2.35 -12.09
CA TYR A 121 1.41 2.72 -11.30
C TYR A 121 1.60 1.76 -10.12
N PHE A 122 0.51 1.39 -9.44
CA PHE A 122 0.55 0.37 -8.39
C PHE A 122 1.10 -0.97 -8.91
N ALA A 123 0.63 -1.44 -10.06
CA ALA A 123 1.06 -2.71 -10.63
C ALA A 123 2.56 -2.72 -11.00
N ALA A 124 3.06 -1.62 -11.58
CA ALA A 124 4.48 -1.46 -11.89
C ALA A 124 5.32 -1.48 -10.60
N LYS A 125 4.90 -0.71 -9.60
CA LYS A 125 5.57 -0.60 -8.31
C LYS A 125 5.57 -1.91 -7.53
N ALA A 126 4.45 -2.63 -7.50
CA ALA A 126 4.35 -3.94 -6.85
C ALA A 126 5.27 -4.97 -7.52
N THR A 127 5.36 -4.95 -8.85
CA THR A 127 6.26 -5.82 -9.62
C THR A 127 7.72 -5.50 -9.31
N PHE A 128 8.11 -4.23 -9.37
CA PHE A 128 9.46 -3.79 -9.06
C PHE A 128 9.87 -4.07 -7.61
N SER A 129 9.01 -3.71 -6.65
CA SER A 129 9.26 -3.96 -5.22
C SER A 129 9.41 -5.45 -4.95
N THR A 130 8.61 -6.30 -5.61
CA THR A 130 8.77 -7.75 -5.55
C THR A 130 10.14 -8.20 -6.04
N ALA A 131 10.60 -7.64 -7.16
CA ALA A 131 11.86 -8.03 -7.79
C ALA A 131 13.10 -7.72 -6.96
N ILE A 132 13.06 -6.62 -6.20
CA ILE A 132 14.12 -6.27 -5.24
C ILE A 132 13.89 -6.91 -3.86
N GLY A 133 12.89 -7.80 -3.73
CA GLY A 133 12.57 -8.54 -2.51
C GLY A 133 11.98 -7.67 -1.40
N LEU A 134 11.22 -6.64 -1.77
CA LEU A 134 10.34 -5.81 -0.94
C LEU A 134 8.87 -6.02 -1.35
N ARG A 135 8.50 -7.28 -1.57
CA ARG A 135 7.17 -7.67 -2.06
C ARG A 135 6.05 -7.12 -1.16
N PRO A 136 5.11 -6.33 -1.70
CA PRO A 136 3.98 -5.82 -0.92
C PRO A 136 2.98 -6.93 -0.56
N MET A 137 2.40 -6.81 0.62
CA MET A 137 1.38 -7.71 1.16
C MET A 137 0.00 -7.04 1.29
N ALA A 138 -0.05 -5.72 1.18
CA ALA A 138 -1.27 -4.91 1.16
C ALA A 138 -1.05 -3.64 0.35
N ALA A 139 -2.15 -2.98 -0.01
CA ALA A 139 -2.19 -1.67 -0.61
C ALA A 139 -2.54 -0.61 0.46
N PHE A 140 -1.83 0.53 0.47
CA PHE A 140 -2.13 1.67 1.34
C PHE A 140 -2.71 2.82 0.52
N VAL A 141 -3.91 3.28 0.88
CA VAL A 141 -4.61 4.39 0.24
C VAL A 141 -4.56 5.58 1.18
N SER A 142 -3.75 6.59 0.84
CA SER A 142 -3.51 7.75 1.71
C SER A 142 -4.58 8.85 1.61
N THR A 143 -5.49 8.76 0.64
CA THR A 143 -6.44 9.84 0.28
C THR A 143 -7.82 9.70 0.92
N GLY A 144 -8.08 8.62 1.64
CA GLY A 144 -9.41 8.30 2.16
C GLY A 144 -10.12 7.21 1.36
N TRP A 145 -11.39 7.01 1.68
CA TRP A 145 -12.22 6.01 1.03
C TRP A 145 -12.61 6.45 -0.40
N ASP A 146 -12.60 5.48 -1.31
CA ASP A 146 -13.00 5.64 -2.71
C ASP A 146 -13.70 4.36 -3.16
N GLU A 147 -14.94 4.47 -3.64
CA GLU A 147 -15.70 3.29 -4.08
C GLU A 147 -15.03 2.56 -5.24
N ASN A 148 -14.22 3.25 -6.06
CA ASN A 148 -13.52 2.64 -7.18
C ASN A 148 -12.59 1.50 -6.74
N LEU A 149 -12.20 1.46 -5.46
CA LEU A 149 -11.43 0.35 -4.88
C LEU A 149 -12.15 -1.00 -5.01
N ILE A 150 -13.49 -1.03 -5.04
CA ILE A 150 -14.25 -2.28 -5.19
C ILE A 150 -14.15 -2.89 -6.59
N SER A 151 -13.66 -2.12 -7.57
CA SER A 151 -13.41 -2.57 -8.94
C SER A 151 -11.97 -3.05 -9.17
N GLN A 152 -11.11 -2.91 -8.16
CA GLN A 152 -9.69 -3.22 -8.27
C GLN A 152 -9.41 -4.71 -8.09
N THR A 153 -8.13 -5.04 -8.16
CA THR A 153 -7.66 -6.42 -7.98
C THR A 153 -7.86 -6.90 -6.55
N ALA A 154 -8.11 -8.20 -6.40
CA ALA A 154 -8.34 -8.83 -5.10
C ALA A 154 -7.20 -8.57 -4.12
N GLY A 155 -7.55 -8.33 -2.85
CA GLY A 155 -6.57 -8.18 -1.79
C GLY A 155 -6.97 -7.25 -0.66
N SER A 156 -5.95 -6.88 0.12
CA SER A 156 -6.06 -6.15 1.37
C SER A 156 -5.70 -4.68 1.14
N TYR A 157 -6.63 -3.80 1.47
CA TYR A 157 -6.52 -2.36 1.28
C TYR A 157 -6.64 -1.66 2.64
N ILE A 158 -5.63 -0.87 2.97
CA ILE A 158 -5.51 -0.11 4.20
C ILE A 158 -5.82 1.34 3.85
N ILE A 159 -6.93 1.85 4.37
CA ILE A 159 -7.47 3.16 3.98
C ILE A 159 -7.20 4.14 5.09
N GLN A 160 -6.36 5.14 4.81
CA GLN A 160 -6.07 6.20 5.74
C GLN A 160 -7.30 7.07 5.97
N PHE A 161 -7.58 7.39 7.23
CA PHE A 161 -8.60 8.33 7.62
C PHE A 161 -8.35 9.70 6.99
N ASN A 162 -9.39 10.24 6.35
CA ASN A 162 -9.43 11.59 5.81
C ASN A 162 -10.47 12.39 6.60
N PRO A 163 -10.07 13.44 7.35
CA PRO A 163 -10.98 14.25 8.17
C PRO A 163 -12.15 14.88 7.40
N SER A 164 -11.99 15.05 6.08
CA SER A 164 -13.04 15.63 5.23
C SER A 164 -14.13 14.62 4.86
N GLN A 165 -13.91 13.33 5.08
CA GLN A 165 -14.81 12.25 4.68
C GLN A 165 -15.25 11.43 5.89
N LEU A 166 -16.36 10.72 5.73
CA LEU A 166 -16.75 9.72 6.71
C LEU A 166 -15.72 8.56 6.72
N PRO A 167 -15.17 8.15 7.89
CA PRO A 167 -14.23 7.05 7.96
C PRO A 167 -14.87 5.71 7.60
N LEU A 168 -14.05 4.74 7.19
CA LEU A 168 -14.48 3.35 7.22
C LEU A 168 -14.79 2.92 8.67
N PRO A 169 -15.80 2.06 8.90
CA PRO A 169 -15.98 1.40 10.18
C PRO A 169 -14.67 0.75 10.66
N SER A 170 -14.32 0.93 11.94
CA SER A 170 -13.11 0.37 12.58
C SER A 170 -13.29 -1.14 12.82
N ARG A 171 -13.33 -1.90 11.72
CA ARG A 171 -13.54 -3.35 11.63
C ARG A 171 -12.73 -3.92 10.47
N GLU A 172 -12.58 -5.23 10.44
CA GLU A 172 -12.24 -5.92 9.20
C GLU A 172 -13.48 -5.94 8.31
N ILE A 173 -13.41 -5.25 7.17
CA ILE A 173 -14.52 -5.14 6.22
C ILE A 173 -14.24 -6.07 5.03
N LYS A 174 -15.02 -7.12 4.89
CA LYS A 174 -14.96 -8.03 3.73
C LYS A 174 -16.02 -7.65 2.72
N GLN A 175 -15.60 -7.36 1.49
CA GLN A 175 -16.48 -7.08 0.35
C GLN A 175 -15.99 -7.86 -0.87
N LYS A 176 -16.70 -8.95 -1.21
CA LYS A 176 -16.31 -9.89 -2.28
C LYS A 176 -14.88 -10.40 -2.08
N GLN A 177 -13.96 -10.00 -2.95
CA GLN A 177 -12.54 -10.38 -3.00
C GLN A 177 -11.62 -9.37 -2.29
N HIS A 178 -12.19 -8.35 -1.64
CA HIS A 178 -11.46 -7.28 -0.99
C HIS A 178 -11.63 -7.35 0.53
N LEU A 179 -10.55 -7.01 1.22
CA LEU A 179 -10.51 -6.74 2.65
C LEU A 179 -10.12 -5.28 2.82
N PHE A 180 -10.93 -4.51 3.54
CA PHE A 180 -10.68 -3.12 3.86
C PHE A 180 -10.44 -2.95 5.36
N TYR A 181 -9.43 -2.15 5.69
CA TYR A 181 -9.05 -1.81 7.04
C TYR A 181 -8.92 -0.29 7.18
N SER A 182 -9.46 0.26 8.26
CA SER A 182 -9.29 1.68 8.59
C SER A 182 -7.91 1.91 9.20
N ALA A 183 -7.21 2.96 8.77
CA ALA A 183 -5.94 3.38 9.33
C ALA A 183 -5.97 4.84 9.79
N LYS A 184 -5.42 5.13 10.97
CA LYS A 184 -5.35 6.50 11.51
C LYS A 184 -4.07 6.73 12.29
N ARG A 185 -3.76 7.99 12.60
CA ARG A 185 -2.74 8.30 13.59
C ARG A 185 -3.34 8.13 14.98
N PHE A 186 -2.52 7.75 15.95
CA PHE A 186 -3.00 7.57 17.31
C PHE A 186 -3.49 8.90 17.90
N ASN A 187 -4.70 8.89 18.47
CA ASN A 187 -5.38 10.06 19.03
C ASN A 187 -5.71 9.88 20.53
N GLY A 188 -5.04 8.96 21.21
CA GLY A 188 -5.18 8.71 22.66
C GLY A 188 -6.00 7.48 23.03
N HIS A 189 -6.74 6.90 22.08
CA HIS A 189 -7.54 5.69 22.29
C HIS A 189 -7.52 4.80 21.06
N ILE A 190 -7.91 3.53 21.24
CA ILE A 190 -8.17 2.57 20.17
C ILE A 190 -9.62 2.13 20.35
N SER A 191 -10.41 2.16 19.27
CA SER A 191 -11.77 1.62 19.31
C SER A 191 -12.02 0.67 18.15
N GLY A 192 -12.38 -0.58 18.48
CA GLY A 192 -12.58 -1.63 17.48
C GLY A 192 -11.27 -2.10 16.86
N TYR A 193 -11.27 -2.38 15.55
CA TYR A 193 -10.05 -2.80 14.84
C TYR A 193 -9.48 -1.68 13.97
N GLU A 194 -8.32 -1.16 14.35
CA GLU A 194 -7.69 -0.01 13.68
C GLU A 194 -6.23 -0.30 13.33
N ILE A 195 -5.80 0.18 12.18
CA ILE A 195 -4.38 0.21 11.81
C ILE A 195 -3.80 1.55 12.26
N ILE A 196 -2.77 1.52 13.09
CA ILE A 196 -2.20 2.74 13.67
C ILE A 196 -0.92 3.10 12.93
N ILE A 197 -0.91 4.28 12.31
CA ILE A 197 0.23 4.84 11.59
C ILE A 197 1.18 5.49 12.59
N ASN A 198 2.45 5.07 12.56
CA ASN A 198 3.52 5.59 13.40
C ASN A 198 3.11 5.65 14.90
N PRO A 199 2.72 4.51 15.50
CA PRO A 199 2.25 4.46 16.88
C PRO A 199 3.34 4.94 17.84
N PRO A 200 2.97 5.58 18.97
CA PRO A 200 3.95 5.97 19.98
C PRO A 200 4.50 4.74 20.71
N ALA A 201 5.70 4.86 21.25
CA ALA A 201 6.44 3.73 21.81
C ALA A 201 5.82 3.14 23.09
N ASP A 202 5.01 3.92 23.79
CA ASP A 202 4.31 3.55 25.03
C ASP A 202 3.01 2.79 24.80
N LEU A 203 2.50 2.74 23.56
CA LEU A 203 1.24 2.08 23.24
C LEU A 203 1.28 0.57 23.67
N PRO A 204 0.26 0.07 24.40
CA PRO A 204 0.24 -1.31 24.85
C PRO A 204 0.23 -2.32 23.71
N THR A 205 1.13 -3.30 23.78
CA THR A 205 1.28 -4.33 22.74
C THR A 205 0.38 -5.55 22.95
N THR A 206 -0.46 -5.56 23.99
CA THR A 206 -1.31 -6.72 24.36
C THR A 206 -2.40 -7.02 23.34
N ASN A 207 -2.88 -6.00 22.64
CA ASN A 207 -4.03 -6.08 21.74
C ASN A 207 -3.63 -5.98 20.26
N ILE A 208 -2.36 -6.27 19.94
CA ILE A 208 -1.90 -6.28 18.55
C ILE A 208 -2.51 -7.49 17.82
N ARG A 209 -3.24 -7.25 16.74
CA ARG A 209 -3.84 -8.28 15.87
C ARG A 209 -3.46 -8.03 14.42
N TYR A 210 -2.83 -9.02 13.79
CA TYR A 210 -2.45 -8.95 12.38
C TYR A 210 -3.67 -8.98 11.46
N PRO A 211 -3.69 -8.14 10.40
CA PRO A 211 -4.74 -8.23 9.40
C PRO A 211 -4.54 -9.48 8.54
N GLN A 212 -5.59 -9.88 7.85
CA GLN A 212 -5.43 -10.80 6.74
C GLN A 212 -4.71 -10.06 5.63
N LEU A 213 -3.59 -10.63 5.17
CA LEU A 213 -2.70 -10.02 4.21
C LEU A 213 -2.69 -10.82 2.91
N GLY A 214 -2.49 -10.10 1.82
CA GLY A 214 -2.48 -10.62 0.46
C GLY A 214 -2.98 -9.55 -0.50
N ILE A 215 -2.32 -9.41 -1.63
CA ILE A 215 -2.69 -8.44 -2.66
C ILE A 215 -2.35 -8.98 -4.03
N SER A 216 -3.26 -8.77 -4.97
CA SER A 216 -3.08 -9.16 -6.37
C SER A 216 -2.89 -7.92 -7.22
N TRP A 217 -2.17 -8.05 -8.33
CA TRP A 217 -2.06 -7.00 -9.34
C TRP A 217 -1.90 -7.62 -10.72
N LYS A 218 -2.15 -6.79 -11.74
CA LYS A 218 -1.99 -7.18 -13.14
C LYS A 218 -1.00 -6.24 -13.79
N PHE A 219 0.13 -6.77 -14.23
CA PHE A 219 1.17 -6.02 -14.93
C PHE A 219 1.47 -6.70 -16.27
N ASN A 220 1.41 -5.94 -17.37
CA ASN A 220 1.61 -6.45 -18.73
C ASN A 220 0.78 -7.70 -19.07
N LYS A 221 -0.51 -7.68 -18.70
CA LYS A 221 -1.46 -8.81 -18.87
C LYS A 221 -1.12 -10.07 -18.07
N ILE A 222 -0.09 -10.04 -17.22
CA ILE A 222 0.26 -11.12 -16.30
C ILE A 222 -0.36 -10.83 -14.94
N ASN A 223 -1.00 -11.83 -14.35
CA ASN A 223 -1.55 -11.75 -13.01
C ASN A 223 -0.51 -12.18 -11.98
N TYR A 224 -0.42 -11.43 -10.90
CA TYR A 224 0.45 -11.71 -9.76
C TYR A 224 -0.40 -11.72 -8.49
N ILE A 225 -0.11 -12.66 -7.60
CA ILE A 225 -0.77 -12.77 -6.30
C ILE A 225 0.31 -12.87 -5.23
N SER A 226 0.40 -11.86 -4.37
CA SER A 226 1.25 -11.92 -3.19
C SER A 226 0.55 -12.68 -2.08
N THR A 227 1.11 -13.83 -1.71
CA THR A 227 0.65 -14.67 -0.59
C THR A 227 1.66 -14.60 0.56
N PRO A 228 1.32 -15.02 1.80
CA PRO A 228 2.27 -14.97 2.92
C PRO A 228 3.63 -15.60 2.61
N GLU A 229 3.65 -16.69 1.82
CA GLU A 229 4.87 -17.45 1.52
C GLU A 229 5.63 -16.92 0.31
N HIS A 230 4.96 -16.75 -0.84
CA HIS A 230 5.61 -16.39 -2.12
C HIS A 230 4.67 -15.60 -3.05
N VAL A 231 5.21 -14.98 -4.11
CA VAL A 231 4.37 -14.47 -5.20
C VAL A 231 4.00 -15.63 -6.09
N LYS A 232 2.70 -15.80 -6.34
CA LYS A 232 2.18 -16.75 -7.33
C LYS A 232 1.96 -16.03 -8.65
N THR A 233 2.61 -16.51 -9.70
CA THR A 233 2.43 -16.06 -11.08
C THR A 233 2.82 -17.17 -12.07
N ASN A 234 2.68 -16.93 -13.37
CA ASN A 234 3.09 -17.88 -14.40
C ASN A 234 4.61 -17.79 -14.69
N PHE A 235 5.13 -18.72 -15.49
CA PHE A 235 6.57 -18.76 -15.83
C PHE A 235 7.09 -17.43 -16.39
N LEU A 236 6.34 -16.83 -17.32
CA LEU A 236 6.66 -15.50 -17.85
C LEU A 236 6.71 -14.45 -16.74
N GLY A 237 5.76 -14.46 -15.81
CA GLY A 237 5.70 -13.53 -14.68
C GLY A 237 6.96 -13.55 -13.83
N TYR A 238 7.53 -14.74 -13.56
CA TYR A 238 8.80 -14.83 -12.83
C TYR A 238 9.99 -14.24 -13.62
N ILE A 239 10.02 -14.44 -14.95
CA ILE A 239 11.02 -13.78 -15.82
C ILE A 239 10.86 -12.25 -15.74
N PHE A 240 9.62 -11.75 -15.82
CA PHE A 240 9.31 -10.32 -15.74
C PHE A 240 9.69 -9.72 -14.38
N ILE A 241 9.47 -10.43 -13.28
CA ILE A 241 9.97 -10.03 -11.96
C ILE A 241 11.49 -9.88 -12.03
N GLY A 242 12.22 -10.90 -12.48
CA GLY A 242 13.68 -10.85 -12.58
C GLY A 242 14.20 -9.66 -13.39
N LEU A 243 13.58 -9.38 -14.55
CA LEU A 243 13.96 -8.26 -15.43
C LEU A 243 13.59 -6.89 -14.86
N SER A 244 12.54 -6.80 -14.05
CA SER A 244 12.06 -5.52 -13.52
C SER A 244 13.04 -4.84 -12.55
N THR A 245 13.99 -5.60 -11.97
CA THR A 245 15.11 -5.03 -11.18
C THR A 245 15.96 -4.03 -11.97
N VAL A 246 16.05 -4.21 -13.29
CA VAL A 246 16.84 -3.37 -14.20
C VAL A 246 15.96 -2.34 -14.91
N VAL A 247 14.77 -2.76 -15.38
CA VAL A 247 13.95 -1.97 -16.30
C VAL A 247 13.12 -0.89 -15.61
N VAL A 248 12.51 -1.19 -14.46
CA VAL A 248 11.59 -0.25 -13.80
C VAL A 248 12.32 0.97 -13.20
N PRO A 249 13.51 0.85 -12.59
CA PRO A 249 14.29 2.02 -12.19
C PRO A 249 14.62 2.93 -13.36
N LEU A 250 15.01 2.36 -14.51
CA LEU A 250 15.36 3.14 -15.70
C LEU A 250 14.15 3.92 -16.22
N ASP A 251 13.00 3.27 -16.33
CA ASP A 251 11.75 3.89 -16.79
C ASP A 251 11.26 4.98 -15.83
N LEU A 252 11.30 4.73 -14.51
CA LEU A 252 10.93 5.72 -13.49
C LEU A 252 11.88 6.93 -13.46
N ILE A 253 13.19 6.72 -13.58
CA ILE A 253 14.19 7.82 -13.64
C ILE A 253 14.00 8.63 -14.92
N LEU A 254 13.79 7.98 -16.07
CA LEU A 254 13.61 8.66 -17.35
C LEU A 254 12.30 9.44 -17.38
N THR A 255 11.20 8.87 -16.87
CA THR A 255 9.91 9.57 -16.79
C THR A 255 9.89 10.72 -15.77
N SER A 256 10.61 10.62 -14.65
CA SER A 256 10.68 11.72 -13.68
C SER A 256 11.63 12.84 -14.11
N THR A 257 12.72 12.53 -14.82
CA THR A 257 13.78 13.49 -15.13
C THR A 257 13.62 14.11 -16.53
N TYR A 258 13.03 13.39 -17.46
CA TYR A 258 12.87 13.82 -18.86
C TYR A 258 11.50 13.44 -19.43
N PRO A 259 10.40 14.05 -18.94
CA PRO A 259 9.05 13.72 -19.37
C PRO A 259 8.83 13.94 -20.89
N ASP A 260 9.48 14.93 -21.49
CA ASP A 260 9.31 15.30 -22.90
C ASP A 260 10.08 14.41 -23.90
N LEU A 261 11.16 13.74 -23.46
CA LEU A 261 11.87 12.79 -24.31
C LEU A 261 11.01 11.55 -24.57
N LEU A 262 10.25 11.09 -23.58
CA LEU A 262 9.36 9.93 -23.74
C LEU A 262 7.99 10.27 -24.34
N GLY A 263 7.58 11.55 -24.34
CA GLY A 263 6.42 12.01 -25.12
C GLY A 263 6.58 11.80 -26.64
N THR A 264 7.82 11.79 -27.14
CA THR A 264 8.15 11.47 -28.53
C THR A 264 8.47 9.98 -28.75
N PHE A 265 8.93 9.26 -27.71
CA PHE A 265 8.95 7.78 -27.68
C PHE A 265 7.61 7.18 -27.22
N GLY A 266 6.53 7.96 -27.35
CA GLY A 266 5.18 7.52 -27.06
C GLY A 266 4.81 6.30 -27.89
N SER A 267 4.30 5.28 -27.21
CA SER A 267 3.47 4.16 -27.70
C SER A 267 4.12 2.91 -28.34
N TYR A 268 5.40 2.89 -28.72
CA TYR A 268 5.96 1.70 -29.43
C TYR A 268 7.43 1.36 -29.14
N ILE A 269 7.94 1.55 -27.92
CA ILE A 269 9.08 0.69 -27.52
C ILE A 269 8.51 -0.70 -27.30
N SER A 270 8.44 -1.47 -28.39
CA SER A 270 8.10 -2.88 -28.32
C SER A 270 9.06 -3.50 -27.32
N TRP A 271 8.53 -4.07 -26.25
CA TRP A 271 9.28 -4.66 -25.14
C TRP A 271 10.29 -5.72 -25.64
N PHE A 272 10.04 -6.25 -26.84
CA PHE A 272 10.95 -7.06 -27.65
C PHE A 272 12.29 -6.35 -27.93
N SER A 273 12.27 -5.06 -28.29
CA SER A 273 13.48 -4.26 -28.52
C SER A 273 14.31 -4.08 -27.25
N LEU A 274 13.67 -3.96 -26.09
CA LEU A 274 14.34 -3.80 -24.80
C LEU A 274 14.94 -5.13 -24.30
N VAL A 275 14.22 -6.25 -24.49
CA VAL A 275 14.75 -7.61 -24.25
C VAL A 275 15.92 -7.90 -25.20
N ILE A 276 15.79 -7.57 -26.49
CA ILE A 276 16.88 -7.68 -27.46
C ILE A 276 18.06 -6.79 -27.05
N GLY A 277 17.80 -5.56 -26.59
CA GLY A 277 18.83 -4.65 -26.09
C GLY A 277 19.59 -5.21 -24.89
N LEU A 278 18.88 -5.83 -23.94
CA LEU A 278 19.51 -6.46 -22.77
C LEU A 278 20.30 -7.72 -23.16
N ILE A 279 19.78 -8.54 -24.08
CA ILE A 279 20.51 -9.69 -24.64
C ILE A 279 21.77 -9.21 -25.36
N LEU A 280 21.68 -8.17 -26.19
CA LEU A 280 22.81 -7.57 -26.89
C LEU A 280 23.84 -6.99 -25.92
N LEU A 281 23.40 -6.33 -24.84
CA LEU A 281 24.29 -5.82 -23.81
C LEU A 281 25.03 -6.95 -23.09
N VAL A 282 24.32 -8.02 -22.71
CA VAL A 282 24.94 -9.21 -22.10
C VAL A 282 25.93 -9.86 -23.06
N LEU A 283 25.58 -9.98 -24.34
CA LEU A 283 26.48 -10.50 -25.37
C LEU A 283 27.71 -9.60 -25.52
N LEU A 284 27.55 -8.28 -25.48
CA LEU A 284 28.63 -7.31 -25.60
C LEU A 284 29.55 -7.34 -24.39
N ILE A 285 29.01 -7.40 -23.18
CA ILE A 285 29.77 -7.60 -21.93
C ILE A 285 30.52 -8.94 -22.01
N SER A 286 29.86 -10.02 -22.42
CA SER A 286 30.50 -11.33 -22.57
C SER A 286 31.64 -11.30 -23.60
N SER A 287 31.45 -10.58 -24.71
CA SER A 287 32.42 -10.39 -25.78
C SER A 287 33.64 -9.60 -25.29
N ILE A 288 33.42 -8.50 -24.56
CA ILE A 288 34.48 -7.72 -23.94
C ILE A 288 35.27 -8.59 -22.94
N ILE A 289 34.60 -9.33 -22.06
CA ILE A 289 35.27 -10.23 -21.11
C ILE A 289 36.08 -11.30 -21.83
N ARG A 290 35.53 -11.92 -22.89
CA ARG A 290 36.24 -12.91 -23.71
C ARG A 290 37.48 -12.32 -24.37
N ARG A 291 37.39 -11.10 -24.89
CA ARG A 291 38.49 -10.39 -25.55
C ARG A 291 39.58 -9.96 -24.56
N VAL A 292 39.20 -9.47 -23.37
CA VAL A 292 40.14 -9.15 -22.29
C VAL A 292 40.85 -10.41 -21.81
N LYS A 293 40.13 -11.53 -21.67
CA LYS A 293 40.72 -12.82 -21.27
C LYS A 293 41.66 -13.42 -22.33
N SER A 294 41.39 -13.15 -23.62
CA SER A 294 42.24 -13.56 -24.75
C SER A 294 43.49 -12.68 -24.92
N ASN A 295 43.43 -11.41 -24.52
CA ASN A 295 44.58 -10.48 -24.60
C ASN A 295 45.45 -10.49 -23.33
N GLY A 296 44.97 -11.07 -22.22
CA GLY A 296 45.74 -11.27 -20.99
C GLY A 296 46.51 -12.59 -20.92
N SER A 297 46.53 -13.37 -22.00
CA SER A 297 47.25 -14.65 -22.12
C SER A 297 48.50 -14.55 -23.02
N HIS A 298 49.12 -13.37 -23.11
CA HIS A 298 50.42 -13.14 -23.72
C HIS A 298 51.40 -12.56 -22.70
#